data_AF-A0AAV0QAC7-F1
#
_entry.id   AF-A0AAV0QAC7-F1
#
_cell.length_a   1.000
_cell.length_b   1.000
_cell.length_c   1.000
_cell.angle_alpha   90.00
_cell.angle_beta   90.00
_cell.angle_gamma   90.00
#
_symmetry.space_group_name_H-M   'P 1'
#
loop_
_entity.id
_entity.type
_entity.pdbx_description
1 polymer ?
#
loop_
_entity_poly.entity_id
_entity_poly.type
_entity_poly.pdbx_seq_one_letter_code
_entity_poly.pdbx_strand_id
1 'polypeptide(L)'
;MLAFKIFPQCMCNSDEKIMQTMDFLVNKLGWESEAAARFPNIFSLSFEKRVVPRCSVLQLLRLRGLIDDMPCLGTFLCPTENWFKEKFVVEYPDDIQAELLDLYERRVNVVDFRTMAVEDVKSRS
;
A
#
# COMPACT_ATOMS: atom_id res chain seq x y z
N MET A 1 18.22 -7.07 -16.43
CA MET A 1 16.77 -6.81 -16.49
C MET A 1 15.98 -8.12 -16.54
N LEU A 2 15.48 -8.59 -15.40
CA LEU A 2 14.64 -9.81 -15.32
C LEU A 2 13.15 -9.52 -15.54
N ALA A 3 12.70 -8.30 -15.21
CA ALA A 3 11.30 -7.88 -15.33
C ALA A 3 10.69 -8.13 -16.72
N PHE A 4 11.35 -7.72 -17.80
CA PHE A 4 10.86 -7.91 -19.18
C PHE A 4 10.76 -9.38 -19.60
N LYS A 5 11.57 -10.25 -19.01
CA LYS A 5 11.53 -11.70 -19.29
C LYS A 5 10.35 -12.38 -18.59
N ILE A 6 10.01 -11.92 -17.39
CA ILE A 6 8.98 -12.53 -16.55
C ILE A 6 7.59 -11.94 -16.84
N PHE A 7 7.53 -10.66 -17.20
CA PHE A 7 6.27 -9.94 -17.45
C PHE A 7 6.46 -8.92 -18.58
N PRO A 8 6.48 -9.35 -19.86
CA PRO A 8 6.74 -8.47 -21.00
C PRO A 8 5.82 -7.25 -21.08
N GLN A 9 4.57 -7.40 -20.62
CA GLN A 9 3.57 -6.33 -20.57
C GLN A 9 3.90 -5.21 -19.58
N CYS A 10 4.97 -5.31 -18.77
CA CYS A 10 5.47 -4.15 -18.04
C CYS A 10 5.85 -3.00 -18.99
N MET A 11 6.29 -3.30 -20.23
CA MET A 11 6.60 -2.30 -21.27
C MET A 11 5.38 -1.56 -21.80
N CYS A 12 4.16 -2.01 -21.49
CA CYS A 12 2.93 -1.32 -21.87
C CYS A 12 2.55 -0.19 -20.90
N ASN A 13 3.23 -0.09 -19.74
CA ASN A 13 3.03 1.03 -18.83
C ASN A 13 3.87 2.22 -19.27
N SER A 14 3.35 3.43 -19.08
CA SER A 14 4.14 4.64 -19.31
C SER A 14 5.21 4.81 -18.24
N ASP A 15 6.30 5.49 -18.59
CA ASP A 15 7.38 5.81 -17.66
C ASP A 15 6.86 6.62 -16.47
N GLU A 16 5.93 7.54 -16.69
CA GLU A 16 5.30 8.34 -15.64
C GLU A 16 4.59 7.45 -14.61
N LYS A 17 3.85 6.44 -15.06
CA LYS A 17 3.15 5.51 -14.17
C LYS A 17 4.13 4.65 -13.36
N ILE A 18 5.19 4.18 -14.00
CA ILE A 18 6.25 3.40 -13.34
C ILE A 18 6.94 4.26 -12.27
N MET A 19 7.36 5.46 -12.64
CA MET A 19 8.01 6.41 -11.73
C MET A 19 7.10 6.80 -10.57
N GLN A 20 5.82 7.10 -10.83
CA GLN A 20 4.84 7.41 -9.80
C GLN A 20 4.67 6.25 -8.80
N THR A 21 4.59 5.02 -9.31
CA THR A 21 4.44 3.82 -8.47
C THR A 21 5.71 3.54 -7.66
N MET A 22 6.88 3.69 -8.27
CA MET A 22 8.18 3.53 -7.59
C MET A 22 8.37 4.57 -6.49
N ASP A 23 8.12 5.85 -6.78
CA ASP A 23 8.23 6.93 -5.80
C ASP A 23 7.33 6.66 -4.58
N PHE A 24 6.09 6.23 -4.83
CA PHE A 24 5.16 5.93 -3.76
C PHE A 24 5.60 4.72 -2.92
N LEU A 25 5.91 3.58 -3.55
CA LEU A 25 6.21 2.36 -2.80
C LEU A 25 7.58 2.38 -2.13
N VAL A 26 8.60 2.87 -2.84
CA VAL A 26 9.99 2.83 -2.38
C VAL A 26 10.31 4.05 -1.55
N ASN A 27 10.13 5.26 -2.10
CA ASN A 27 10.57 6.48 -1.42
C ASN A 27 9.65 6.88 -0.27
N LYS A 28 8.33 6.76 -0.45
CA LYS A 28 7.35 7.19 0.58
C LYS A 28 7.05 6.12 1.62
N LEU A 29 6.95 4.86 1.21
CA LEU A 29 6.53 3.76 2.10
C LEU A 29 7.67 2.83 2.54
N GLY A 30 8.85 2.94 1.92
CA GLY A 30 10.05 2.25 2.37
C GLY A 30 10.17 0.79 1.94
N TRP A 31 9.46 0.34 0.90
CA TRP A 31 9.80 -0.95 0.29
C TRP A 31 11.14 -0.89 -0.43
N GLU A 32 11.86 -2.01 -0.44
CA GLU A 32 13.10 -2.14 -1.21
C GLU A 32 12.80 -2.09 -2.73
N SER A 33 13.68 -1.41 -3.47
CA SER A 33 13.58 -1.31 -4.93
C SER A 33 13.65 -2.69 -5.60
N GLU A 34 14.42 -3.59 -5.00
CA GLU A 34 14.63 -4.98 -5.38
C GLU A 34 13.32 -5.78 -5.24
N ALA A 35 12.54 -5.51 -4.20
CA ALA A 35 11.23 -6.13 -4.02
C ALA A 35 10.27 -5.69 -5.14
N ALA A 36 10.26 -4.41 -5.52
CA ALA A 36 9.46 -3.93 -6.65
C ALA A 36 9.91 -4.55 -7.99
N ALA A 37 11.22 -4.69 -8.21
CA ALA A 37 11.77 -5.30 -9.42
C ALA A 37 11.45 -6.80 -9.56
N ARG A 38 11.23 -7.52 -8.45
CA ARG A 38 10.81 -8.93 -8.43
C ARG A 38 9.35 -9.13 -8.85
N PHE A 39 8.51 -8.11 -8.71
CA PHE A 39 7.08 -8.18 -9.00
C PHE A 39 6.68 -7.11 -10.04
N PRO A 40 7.16 -7.22 -11.30
CA PRO A 40 6.92 -6.22 -12.34
C PRO A 40 5.43 -6.00 -12.69
N ASN A 41 4.55 -6.94 -12.34
CA ASN A 41 3.11 -6.83 -12.53
C ASN A 41 2.45 -5.77 -11.63
N ILE A 42 3.09 -5.32 -10.54
CA ILE A 42 2.56 -4.25 -9.69
C ILE A 42 2.42 -2.93 -10.46
N PHE A 43 3.30 -2.67 -11.43
CA PHE A 43 3.25 -1.47 -12.27
C PHE A 43 2.04 -1.45 -13.20
N SER A 44 1.46 -2.61 -13.51
CA SER A 44 0.23 -2.71 -14.29
C SER A 44 -1.04 -2.51 -13.46
N LEU A 45 -0.97 -2.50 -12.13
CA LEU A 45 -2.12 -2.23 -11.27
C LEU A 45 -2.61 -0.78 -11.41
N SER A 46 -3.87 -0.53 -11.05
CA SER A 46 -4.37 0.84 -10.96
C SER A 46 -3.78 1.52 -9.73
N PHE A 47 -3.06 2.62 -9.95
CA PHE A 47 -2.42 3.37 -8.87
C PHE A 47 -3.46 3.87 -7.87
N GLU A 48 -4.43 4.65 -8.35
CA GLU A 48 -5.47 5.26 -7.49
C GLU A 48 -6.51 4.29 -6.95
N LYS A 49 -6.86 3.25 -7.72
CA LYS A 49 -7.95 2.33 -7.33
C LYS A 49 -7.47 1.11 -6.54
N ARG A 50 -6.18 0.78 -6.58
CA ARG A 50 -5.64 -0.42 -5.92
C ARG A 50 -4.40 -0.16 -5.09
N VAL A 51 -3.39 0.51 -5.64
CA VAL A 51 -2.13 0.71 -4.90
C VAL A 51 -2.35 1.63 -3.70
N VAL A 52 -2.95 2.80 -3.92
CA VAL A 52 -3.18 3.79 -2.85
C VAL A 52 -4.07 3.23 -1.73
N PRO A 53 -5.29 2.70 -1.99
CA PRO A 53 -6.18 2.25 -0.91
C PRO A 53 -5.57 1.13 -0.06
N ARG A 54 -4.89 0.16 -0.71
CA ARG A 54 -4.24 -0.95 0.01
C ARG A 54 -3.07 -0.47 0.86
N CYS A 55 -2.23 0.41 0.33
CA CYS A 55 -1.11 0.98 1.09
C CYS A 55 -1.57 1.90 2.23
N SER A 56 -2.74 2.54 2.12
CA SER A 56 -3.35 3.30 3.22
C SER A 56 -3.75 2.36 4.36
N VAL A 57 -4.40 1.24 4.05
CA VAL A 57 -4.73 0.18 5.04
C VAL A 57 -3.48 -0.30 5.77
N LEU A 58 -2.40 -0.62 5.04
CA LEU A 58 -1.14 -1.04 5.67
C LEU A 58 -0.59 0.02 6.63
N GLN A 59 -0.60 1.29 6.22
CA GLN A 59 -0.08 2.37 7.06
C GLN A 59 -0.89 2.53 8.35
N LEU A 60 -2.22 2.44 8.27
CA LEU A 60 -3.06 2.47 9.47
C LEU A 60 -2.76 1.29 10.40
N LEU A 61 -2.64 0.08 9.84
CA LEU A 61 -2.28 -1.11 10.62
C LEU A 61 -0.92 -0.95 11.32
N ARG A 62 0.08 -0.35 10.64
CA ARG A 62 1.38 -0.04 11.23
C ARG A 62 1.29 1.04 12.30
N LEU A 63 0.52 2.10 12.07
CA LEU A 63 0.31 3.17 13.04
C LEU A 63 -0.33 2.66 14.34
N ARG A 64 -1.25 1.69 14.21
CA ARG A 64 -1.90 1.01 15.33
C ARG A 64 -1.04 -0.08 15.98
N GLY A 65 0.17 -0.34 15.48
CA GLY A 65 1.07 -1.38 15.99
C GLY A 65 0.56 -2.81 15.77
N LEU A 66 -0.30 -3.02 14.75
CA LEU A 66 -0.88 -4.32 14.44
C LEU A 66 -0.03 -5.11 13.44
N ILE A 67 0.88 -4.43 12.74
CA ILE A 67 1.87 -5.01 11.83
C ILE A 67 3.19 -4.29 12.05
N ASP A 68 4.24 -5.07 12.32
CA ASP A 68 5.60 -4.55 12.51
C ASP A 68 6.39 -4.52 11.20
N ASP A 69 6.25 -5.57 10.38
CA ASP A 69 7.03 -5.77 9.16
C ASP A 69 6.27 -5.44 7.87
N MET A 70 7.01 -4.97 6.86
CA MET A 70 6.45 -4.73 5.53
C MET A 70 6.13 -6.07 4.84
N PRO A 71 4.88 -6.30 4.40
CA PRO A 71 4.54 -7.52 3.72
C PRO A 71 5.23 -7.59 2.35
N CYS A 72 5.40 -8.80 1.85
CA CYS A 72 5.84 -9.02 0.47
C CYS A 72 4.93 -8.25 -0.51
N LEU A 73 5.52 -7.39 -1.34
CA LEU A 73 4.81 -6.52 -2.29
C LEU A 73 3.82 -7.28 -3.17
N GLY A 74 4.25 -8.39 -3.75
CA GLY A 74 3.40 -9.23 -4.60
C GLY A 74 2.23 -9.85 -3.83
N THR A 75 2.49 -10.37 -2.63
CA THR A 75 1.46 -10.98 -1.78
C THR A 75 0.47 -9.95 -1.25
N PHE A 76 0.85 -8.67 -1.18
CA PHE A 76 -0.02 -7.61 -0.68
C PHE A 76 -0.85 -6.93 -1.77
N LEU A 77 -0.21 -6.54 -2.88
CA LEU A 77 -0.85 -5.73 -3.93
C LEU A 77 -1.55 -6.56 -5.01
N CYS A 78 -1.10 -7.79 -5.28
CA CYS A 78 -1.62 -8.60 -6.38
C CYS A 78 -2.91 -9.40 -6.10
N PRO A 79 -3.23 -9.82 -4.85
CA PRO A 79 -4.43 -10.59 -4.60
C PRO A 79 -5.72 -9.91 -5.06
N THR A 80 -6.77 -10.72 -5.24
CA THR A 80 -8.11 -10.23 -5.57
C THR A 80 -8.64 -9.29 -4.51
N GLU A 81 -9.66 -8.53 -4.87
CA GLU A 81 -10.30 -7.58 -3.96
C GLU A 81 -10.87 -8.28 -2.71
N ASN A 82 -11.60 -9.37 -2.91
CA ASN A 82 -12.22 -10.12 -1.83
C ASN A 82 -11.17 -10.67 -0.86
N TRP A 83 -10.13 -11.31 -1.39
CA TRP A 83 -9.07 -11.86 -0.55
C TRP A 83 -8.36 -10.77 0.26
N PHE A 84 -8.09 -9.61 -0.37
CA PHE A 84 -7.47 -8.50 0.34
C PHE A 84 -8.36 -8.00 1.48
N LYS A 85 -9.67 -7.82 1.23
CA LYS A 85 -10.61 -7.36 2.26
C LYS A 85 -10.78 -8.36 3.39
N GLU A 86 -10.94 -9.64 3.07
CA GLU A 86 -11.04 -10.69 4.08
C GLU A 86 -9.84 -10.65 5.03
N LYS A 87 -8.63 -10.62 4.48
CA LYS A 87 -7.40 -10.68 5.27
C LYS A 87 -7.01 -9.38 5.97
N PHE A 88 -7.15 -8.24 5.29
CA PHE A 88 -6.61 -6.97 5.77
C PHE A 88 -7.66 -5.99 6.30
N VAL A 89 -8.94 -6.37 6.27
CA VAL A 89 -10.04 -5.56 6.80
C VAL A 89 -10.91 -6.40 7.74
N VAL A 90 -11.38 -7.58 7.31
CA VAL A 90 -12.37 -8.37 8.06
C VAL A 90 -11.77 -9.15 9.23
N GLU A 91 -10.52 -9.60 9.14
CA GLU A 91 -9.84 -10.33 10.23
C GLU A 91 -9.49 -9.46 11.45
N TYR A 92 -9.68 -8.15 11.38
CA TYR A 92 -9.39 -7.23 12.49
C TYR A 92 -10.59 -7.01 13.41
N PRO A 93 -10.36 -6.70 14.71
CA PRO A 93 -11.43 -6.33 15.63
C PRO A 93 -12.34 -5.20 15.12
N ASP A 94 -13.62 -5.24 15.48
CA ASP A 94 -14.67 -4.33 14.98
C ASP A 94 -14.31 -2.83 15.11
N ASP A 95 -13.62 -2.45 16.18
CA ASP A 95 -13.21 -1.07 16.45
C ASP A 95 -12.18 -0.55 15.43
N ILE A 96 -11.32 -1.43 14.91
CA ILE A 96 -10.34 -1.11 13.87
C ILE A 96 -10.93 -1.35 12.47
N GLN A 97 -11.76 -2.38 12.30
CA GLN A 97 -12.35 -2.76 11.02
C GLN A 97 -13.14 -1.60 10.39
N ALA A 98 -13.92 -0.87 11.18
CA ALA A 98 -14.70 0.27 10.70
C ALA A 98 -13.79 1.38 10.13
N GLU A 99 -12.66 1.66 10.78
CA GLU A 99 -11.68 2.64 10.34
C GLU A 99 -10.95 2.18 9.06
N LEU A 100 -10.59 0.91 8.98
CA LEU A 100 -9.98 0.31 7.79
C LEU A 100 -10.92 0.38 6.59
N LEU A 101 -12.22 0.12 6.79
CA LEU A 101 -13.22 0.18 5.73
C LEU A 101 -13.46 1.62 5.26
N ASP A 102 -13.64 2.56 6.18
CA ASP A 102 -13.81 3.98 5.86
C ASP A 102 -12.58 4.51 5.09
N LEU A 103 -11.36 4.18 5.54
CA LEU A 103 -10.12 4.55 4.86
C LEU A 103 -10.00 3.93 3.47
N TYR A 104 -10.46 2.69 3.28
CA TYR A 104 -10.39 1.99 2.01
C TYR A 104 -11.41 2.52 0.98
N GLU A 105 -12.61 2.90 1.45
CA GLU A 105 -13.70 3.41 0.61
C GLU A 105 -13.56 4.90 0.30
N ARG A 106 -13.11 5.69 1.27
CA ARG A 106 -12.65 7.05 1.02
C ARG A 106 -11.42 6.92 0.14
N ARG A 107 -11.50 7.34 -1.11
CA ARG A 107 -10.33 7.47 -1.99
C ARG A 107 -9.43 8.61 -1.48
N VAL A 108 -8.81 8.41 -0.32
CA VAL A 108 -7.97 9.44 0.28
C VAL A 108 -6.70 9.52 -0.55
N ASN A 109 -6.56 10.64 -1.26
CA ASN A 109 -5.28 11.05 -1.82
C ASN A 109 -4.30 11.10 -0.67
N VAL A 110 -3.32 10.18 -0.69
CA VAL A 110 -2.10 10.14 0.14
C VAL A 110 -2.29 10.96 1.42
N VAL A 111 -2.82 10.32 2.46
CA VAL A 111 -2.91 10.98 3.76
C VAL A 111 -1.52 11.54 4.06
N ASP A 112 -1.44 12.84 4.27
CA ASP A 112 -0.24 13.48 4.79
C ASP A 112 -0.15 13.06 6.26
N PHE A 113 0.28 11.81 6.48
CA PHE A 113 0.36 11.14 7.78
C PHE A 113 1.33 11.86 8.74
N ARG A 114 2.04 12.88 8.25
CA ARG A 114 2.80 13.81 9.08
C ARG A 114 1.91 14.58 10.07
N THR A 115 0.61 14.70 9.80
CA THR A 115 -0.33 15.44 10.65
C THR A 115 -0.87 14.61 11.81
N MET A 116 -0.92 13.27 11.70
CA MET A 116 -1.48 12.40 12.75
C MET A 116 -0.50 12.11 13.91
N ALA A 117 0.81 12.29 13.70
CA ALA A 117 1.82 12.13 14.74
C ALA A 117 1.91 13.33 15.72
N VAL A 118 1.19 14.43 15.47
CA VAL A 118 1.30 15.67 16.28
C VAL A 118 0.31 15.67 17.46
N GLU A 119 -0.75 14.87 17.43
CA GLU A 119 -1.76 14.88 18.51
C GLU A 119 -1.38 13.98 19.71
N ASP A 120 -0.49 13.00 19.53
CA ASP A 120 -0.09 12.08 20.61
C ASP A 120 1.02 12.63 21.54
N VAL A 121 1.68 13.73 21.15
CA VAL A 121 2.73 14.37 21.98
C VAL A 121 2.14 15.37 23.00
N LYS A 122 0.90 15.84 22.81
CA LYS A 122 0.34 16.90 23.65
C LYS A 122 -0.48 16.41 24.86
N SER A 123 -0.67 15.10 25.03
CA SER A 123 -1.45 14.53 26.15
C SER A 123 -0.60 14.05 27.34
N ARG A 124 0.73 14.18 27.27
CA ARG A 124 1.68 13.75 28.32
C ARG A 124 2.65 14.84 28.79
N SER A 125 2.29 16.11 28.68
CA SER A 125 3.02 17.23 29.30
C SER A 125 2.17 17.94 30.34
#